data_AF-A0A936T9Z2-F1
#
_entry.id   AF-A0A936T9Z2-F1
#
_cell.length_a   1.000
_cell.length_b   1.000
_cell.length_c   1.000
_cell.angle_alpha   90.00
_cell.angle_beta   90.00
_cell.angle_gamma   90.00
#
_symmetry.space_group_name_H-M   'P 1'
#
loop_
_entity.id
_entity.type
_entity.pdbx_description
1 polymer ?
#
loop_
_entity_poly.entity_id
_entity_poly.type
_entity_poly.pdbx_seq_one_letter_code
_entity_poly.pdbx_strand_id
1 'polypeptide(L)'
;MRSFLLFISFILTLGLQAQFKSTEKLIAELNNTQFIINHEHKADFNLEGKTANKLIRKGKKISKQLLLALNDTSKTIVTHLVLSNIYFGKVSFAGPKIANQNDYHVYKYFLGEENGEGLIISEIKSHGDYRKYVDKADLEKIKKYWERKAK
;
A
#
# COMPACT_ATOMS: atom_id res chain seq x y z
N MET A 1 44.61 -10.65 -10.02
CA MET A 1 43.20 -11.15 -9.97
C MET A 1 42.51 -10.90 -8.62
N ARG A 2 43.12 -11.20 -7.47
CA ARG A 2 42.51 -10.96 -6.14
C ARG A 2 42.05 -9.51 -5.90
N SER A 3 42.87 -8.52 -6.25
CA SER A 3 42.52 -7.09 -6.06
C SER A 3 41.40 -6.61 -6.99
N PHE A 4 41.25 -7.22 -8.17
CA PHE A 4 40.19 -6.89 -9.13
C PHE A 4 38.82 -7.44 -8.68
N LEU A 5 38.79 -8.65 -8.10
CA LEU A 5 37.59 -9.23 -7.49
C LEU A 5 37.09 -8.42 -6.28
N LEU A 6 38.00 -7.90 -5.46
CA LEU A 6 37.66 -7.01 -4.34
C LEU A 6 37.07 -5.68 -4.81
N PHE A 7 37.61 -5.11 -5.89
CA PHE A 7 37.10 -3.87 -6.47
C PHE A 7 35.67 -4.02 -7.04
N ILE A 8 35.40 -5.15 -7.72
CA ILE A 8 34.05 -5.46 -8.23
C ILE A 8 33.05 -5.65 -7.08
N SER A 9 33.43 -6.40 -6.03
CA SER A 9 32.58 -6.54 -4.83
C SER A 9 32.28 -5.20 -4.17
N PHE A 10 33.28 -4.31 -4.09
CA PHE A 10 33.08 -2.98 -3.50
C PHE A 10 32.07 -2.14 -4.29
N ILE A 11 32.19 -2.09 -5.63
CA ILE A 11 31.24 -1.35 -6.48
C ILE A 11 29.82 -1.91 -6.36
N LEU A 12 29.66 -3.24 -6.31
CA LEU A 12 28.36 -3.89 -6.12
C LEU A 12 27.69 -3.47 -4.81
N THR A 13 28.45 -3.38 -3.71
CA THR A 13 27.90 -2.95 -2.42
C THR A 13 27.42 -1.49 -2.41
N LEU A 14 28.17 -0.59 -3.06
CA LEU A 14 27.79 0.82 -3.18
C LEU A 14 26.51 1.00 -4.02
N GLY A 15 26.39 0.26 -5.13
CA GLY A 15 25.19 0.28 -5.97
C GLY A 15 23.94 -0.18 -5.23
N LEU A 16 24.05 -1.25 -4.43
CA LEU A 16 22.96 -1.76 -3.61
C LEU A 16 22.50 -0.74 -2.56
N GLN A 17 23.44 -0.06 -1.91
CA GLN A 17 23.12 0.94 -0.88
C GLN A 17 22.44 2.19 -1.48
N ALA A 18 22.85 2.65 -2.66
CA ALA A 18 22.21 3.75 -3.36
C ALA A 18 20.77 3.40 -3.79
N GLN A 19 20.56 2.18 -4.32
CA GLN A 19 19.23 1.69 -4.67
C GLN A 19 18.32 1.56 -3.44
N PHE A 20 18.88 1.17 -2.30
CA PHE A 20 18.17 1.08 -1.03
C PHE A 20 17.69 2.46 -0.56
N LYS A 21 18.61 3.45 -0.45
CA LYS A 21 18.27 4.84 -0.08
C LYS A 21 17.22 5.47 -1.00
N SER A 22 17.33 5.23 -2.31
CA SER A 22 16.33 5.69 -3.28
C SER A 22 14.94 5.09 -3.03
N THR A 23 14.89 3.83 -2.62
CA THR A 23 13.62 3.15 -2.32
C THR A 23 13.01 3.65 -1.02
N GLU A 24 13.81 3.84 0.03
CA GLU A 24 13.34 4.41 1.30
C GLU A 24 12.76 5.81 1.11
N LYS A 25 13.43 6.66 0.30
CA LYS A 25 12.90 7.99 -0.03
C LYS A 25 11.52 7.92 -0.68
N LEU A 26 11.35 7.03 -1.67
CA LEU A 26 10.06 6.85 -2.34
C LEU A 26 8.99 6.33 -1.38
N ILE A 27 9.34 5.42 -0.46
CA ILE A 27 8.40 4.92 0.56
C ILE A 27 8.02 6.03 1.56
N ALA A 28 8.97 6.88 1.94
CA ALA A 28 8.72 8.02 2.83
C ALA A 28 7.76 9.05 2.20
N GLU A 29 7.82 9.22 0.88
CA GLU A 29 6.94 10.09 0.09
C GLU A 29 5.52 9.52 -0.13
N LEU A 30 5.25 8.27 0.27
CA LEU A 30 3.89 7.73 0.21
C LEU A 30 2.98 8.39 1.24
N ASN A 31 1.73 8.63 0.85
CA ASN A 31 0.70 9.17 1.74
C ASN A 31 -0.68 8.67 1.28
N ASN A 32 -1.56 8.31 2.19
CA ASN A 32 -2.94 7.90 1.91
C ASN A 32 -3.75 8.94 1.12
N THR A 33 -3.37 10.22 1.10
CA THR A 33 -3.98 11.25 0.25
C THR A 33 -3.80 11.00 -1.24
N GLN A 34 -2.77 10.24 -1.62
CA GLN A 34 -2.54 9.78 -3.00
C GLN A 34 -3.61 8.80 -3.48
N PHE A 35 -4.41 8.24 -2.57
CA PHE A 35 -5.53 7.39 -2.92
C PHE A 35 -6.85 8.16 -2.89
N ILE A 36 -7.55 8.17 -4.02
CA ILE A 36 -8.79 8.90 -4.22
C ILE A 36 -9.94 7.92 -4.42
N ILE A 37 -11.06 8.19 -3.73
CA ILE A 37 -12.34 7.52 -3.95
C ILE A 37 -13.27 8.59 -4.50
N ASN A 38 -13.69 8.47 -5.76
CA ASN A 38 -14.70 9.33 -6.36
C ASN A 38 -16.09 8.69 -6.16
N HIS A 39 -17.06 9.46 -5.70
CA HIS A 39 -18.41 9.01 -5.32
C HIS A 39 -19.53 9.50 -6.25
N GLU A 40 -19.22 10.16 -7.38
CA GLU A 40 -20.22 10.84 -8.24
C GLU A 40 -21.28 9.90 -8.87
N HIS A 41 -20.89 8.70 -9.30
CA HIS A 41 -21.80 7.75 -9.99
C HIS A 41 -21.68 6.30 -9.49
N LYS A 42 -20.45 5.91 -9.11
CA LYS A 42 -20.07 4.69 -8.42
C LYS A 42 -18.74 4.98 -7.75
N ALA A 43 -18.42 4.30 -6.65
CA ALA A 43 -17.10 4.39 -6.04
C ALA A 43 -16.03 3.99 -7.09
N ASP A 44 -15.32 4.98 -7.59
CA ASP A 44 -14.15 4.81 -8.47
C ASP A 44 -12.88 5.05 -7.67
N PHE A 45 -11.86 4.22 -7.89
CA PHE A 45 -10.69 4.13 -7.04
C PHE A 45 -9.45 4.44 -7.86
N ASN A 46 -8.79 5.55 -7.54
CA ASN A 46 -7.60 5.98 -8.25
C ASN A 46 -6.40 6.11 -7.30
N LEU A 47 -5.24 5.67 -7.79
CA LEU A 47 -3.97 5.85 -7.13
C LEU A 47 -3.15 6.89 -7.87
N GLU A 48 -3.18 8.13 -7.37
CA GLU A 48 -2.45 9.24 -7.94
C GLU A 48 -1.05 9.35 -7.35
N GLY A 49 -0.04 9.36 -8.22
CA GLY A 49 1.32 9.68 -7.78
C GLY A 49 2.38 8.94 -8.56
N LYS A 50 3.36 9.71 -9.05
CA LYS A 50 4.54 9.16 -9.72
C LYS A 50 5.33 8.22 -8.78
N THR A 51 5.27 8.45 -7.47
CA THR A 51 5.99 7.67 -6.45
C THR A 51 5.44 6.25 -6.32
N ALA A 52 4.12 6.07 -6.19
CA ALA A 52 3.50 4.75 -6.13
C ALA A 52 3.81 3.92 -7.38
N ASN A 53 3.67 4.52 -8.57
CA ASN A 53 4.02 3.88 -9.84
C ASN A 53 5.50 3.46 -9.94
N LYS A 54 6.43 4.28 -9.42
CA LYS A 54 7.85 3.91 -9.35
C LYS A 54 8.08 2.72 -8.42
N LEU A 55 7.37 2.64 -7.29
CA LEU A 55 7.47 1.51 -6.36
C LEU A 55 6.88 0.23 -6.97
N ILE A 56 5.71 0.31 -7.63
CA ILE A 56 5.11 -0.83 -8.35
C ILE A 56 6.10 -1.40 -9.38
N ARG A 57 6.76 -0.55 -10.17
CA ARG A 57 7.78 -0.97 -11.14
C ARG A 57 9.02 -1.61 -10.51
N LYS A 58 9.33 -1.31 -9.24
CA LYS A 58 10.40 -2.00 -8.52
C LYS A 58 10.01 -3.44 -8.17
N GLY A 59 8.72 -3.78 -8.10
CA GLY A 59 8.25 -5.16 -7.95
C GLY A 59 8.58 -5.78 -6.59
N LYS A 60 8.57 -7.12 -6.54
CA LYS A 60 8.66 -7.91 -5.28
C LYS A 60 9.95 -7.71 -4.47
N LYS A 61 11.02 -7.15 -5.04
CA LYS A 61 12.30 -6.90 -4.33
C LYS A 61 12.20 -5.85 -3.22
N ILE A 62 11.14 -5.04 -3.21
CA ILE A 62 10.91 -4.02 -2.18
C ILE A 62 9.81 -4.42 -1.19
N SER A 63 9.28 -5.66 -1.27
CA SER A 63 8.17 -6.09 -0.42
C SER A 63 8.50 -5.92 1.07
N LYS A 64 9.70 -6.30 1.51
CA LYS A 64 10.12 -6.17 2.92
C LYS A 64 10.02 -4.73 3.43
N GLN A 65 10.47 -3.76 2.65
CA GLN A 65 10.41 -2.34 3.01
C GLN A 65 8.96 -1.82 3.02
N LEU A 66 8.13 -2.29 2.08
CA LEU A 66 6.70 -1.96 2.06
C LEU A 66 5.95 -2.58 3.25
N LEU A 67 6.28 -3.81 3.66
CA LEU A 67 5.70 -4.43 4.86
C LEU A 67 5.97 -3.58 6.11
N LEU A 68 7.18 -3.05 6.25
CA LEU A 68 7.52 -2.16 7.36
C LEU A 68 6.70 -0.86 7.31
N ALA A 69 6.47 -0.32 6.11
CA ALA A 69 5.69 0.90 5.90
C ALA A 69 4.20 0.74 6.23
N LEU A 70 3.65 -0.49 6.27
CA LEU A 70 2.27 -0.73 6.70
C LEU A 70 2.04 -0.30 8.16
N ASN A 71 3.08 -0.24 8.99
CA ASN A 71 2.99 0.23 10.37
C ASN A 71 2.72 1.74 10.50
N ASP A 72 2.92 2.51 9.43
CA ASP A 72 2.65 3.94 9.42
C ASP A 72 1.25 4.21 8.86
N THR A 73 0.34 4.59 9.77
CA THR A 73 -1.08 4.86 9.45
C THR A 73 -1.27 5.96 8.42
N SER A 74 -0.31 6.86 8.25
CA SER A 74 -0.38 7.92 7.23
C SER A 74 -0.24 7.40 5.79
N LYS A 75 0.28 6.17 5.62
CA LYS A 75 0.58 5.58 4.31
C LYS A 75 0.14 4.13 4.14
N THR A 76 -0.51 3.52 5.15
CA THR A 76 -0.99 2.13 5.10
C THR A 76 -1.81 1.82 3.85
N ILE A 77 -2.81 2.64 3.50
CA ILE A 77 -3.73 2.39 2.37
C ILE A 77 -2.94 2.31 1.08
N VAL A 78 -2.10 3.31 0.83
CA VAL A 78 -1.32 3.37 -0.42
C VAL A 78 -0.24 2.31 -0.46
N THR A 79 0.41 2.02 0.67
CA THR A 79 1.38 0.93 0.78
C THR A 79 0.75 -0.42 0.47
N HIS A 80 -0.44 -0.67 1.01
CA HIS A 80 -1.23 -1.86 0.75
C HIS A 80 -1.54 -1.98 -0.75
N LEU A 81 -2.03 -0.90 -1.39
CA LEU A 81 -2.33 -0.90 -2.82
C LEU A 81 -1.10 -1.11 -3.71
N VAL A 82 0.06 -0.55 -3.33
CA VAL A 82 1.32 -0.80 -4.04
C VAL A 82 1.69 -2.28 -3.96
N LEU A 83 1.59 -2.90 -2.78
CA LEU A 83 1.81 -4.34 -2.63
C LEU A 83 0.83 -5.15 -3.49
N SER A 84 -0.45 -4.82 -3.47
CA SER A 84 -1.47 -5.50 -4.27
C SER A 84 -1.18 -5.41 -5.77
N ASN A 85 -0.80 -4.22 -6.27
CA ASN A 85 -0.41 -4.07 -7.67
C ASN A 85 0.86 -4.88 -8.03
N ILE A 86 1.84 -4.98 -7.11
CA ILE A 86 3.04 -5.79 -7.32
C ILE A 86 2.72 -7.29 -7.44
N TYR A 87 1.75 -7.80 -6.68
CA TYR A 87 1.46 -9.23 -6.61
C TYR A 87 0.33 -9.69 -7.54
N PHE A 88 -0.62 -8.82 -7.86
CA PHE A 88 -1.79 -9.15 -8.70
C PHE A 88 -1.78 -8.46 -10.07
N GLY A 89 -0.92 -7.46 -10.27
CA GLY A 89 -0.80 -6.71 -11.52
C GLY A 89 -1.92 -5.70 -11.75
N LYS A 90 -3.18 -6.10 -11.53
CA LYS A 90 -4.34 -5.23 -11.50
C LYS A 90 -5.06 -5.40 -10.16
N VAL A 91 -5.57 -4.30 -9.64
CA VAL A 91 -6.32 -4.25 -8.40
C VAL A 91 -7.75 -3.87 -8.70
N SER A 92 -8.70 -4.62 -8.14
CA SER A 92 -10.12 -4.35 -8.20
C SER A 92 -10.69 -4.20 -6.80
N PHE A 93 -11.74 -3.41 -6.69
CA PHE A 93 -12.38 -3.11 -5.41
C PHE A 93 -13.79 -3.70 -5.39
N ALA A 94 -14.14 -4.31 -4.26
CA ALA A 94 -15.47 -4.77 -3.93
C ALA A 94 -16.05 -3.95 -2.78
N GLY A 95 -17.34 -3.58 -2.89
CA GLY A 95 -18.05 -2.80 -1.88
C GLY A 95 -18.83 -1.60 -2.44
N PRO A 96 -19.30 -0.69 -1.57
CA PRO A 96 -19.09 -0.71 -0.12
C PRO A 96 -19.98 -1.74 0.59
N LYS A 97 -19.45 -2.41 1.63
CA LYS A 97 -20.29 -3.00 2.67
C LYS A 97 -20.56 -1.91 3.71
N ILE A 98 -21.83 -1.70 4.06
CA ILE A 98 -22.23 -0.67 5.02
C ILE A 98 -22.33 -1.31 6.40
N ALA A 99 -21.63 -0.75 7.38
CA ALA A 99 -21.75 -1.11 8.79
C ALA A 99 -22.21 0.12 9.59
N ASN A 100 -23.08 -0.10 10.59
CA ASN A 100 -23.49 0.96 11.50
C ASN A 100 -22.58 0.94 12.73
N GLN A 101 -22.00 2.08 13.08
CA GLN A 101 -21.15 2.22 14.26
C GLN A 101 -21.40 3.57 14.91
N ASN A 102 -21.88 3.55 16.17
CA ASN A 102 -22.10 4.74 16.99
C ASN A 102 -22.84 5.86 16.24
N ASP A 103 -24.00 5.55 15.64
CA ASP A 103 -24.86 6.48 14.89
C ASP A 103 -24.30 7.00 13.55
N TYR A 104 -23.18 6.46 13.06
CA TYR A 104 -22.65 6.75 11.73
C TYR A 104 -22.64 5.51 10.83
N HIS A 105 -22.80 5.74 9.52
CA HIS A 105 -22.55 4.74 8.50
C HIS A 105 -21.05 4.69 8.17
N VAL A 106 -20.50 3.48 8.27
CA VAL A 106 -19.14 3.17 7.85
C VAL A 106 -19.21 2.39 6.54
N TYR A 107 -18.61 2.95 5.49
CA TYR A 107 -18.49 2.32 4.18
C TYR A 107 -17.16 1.56 4.12
N LYS A 108 -17.22 0.24 3.97
CA LYS A 108 -16.04 -0.63 3.95
C LYS A 108 -15.76 -1.15 2.54
N TYR A 109 -14.53 -0.94 2.07
CA TYR A 109 -14.05 -1.36 0.75
C TYR A 109 -12.98 -2.44 0.87
N PHE A 110 -13.05 -3.43 -0.01
CA PHE A 110 -12.19 -4.63 0.01
C PHE A 110 -11.49 -4.83 -1.32
N LEU A 111 -10.31 -5.44 -1.31
CA LEU A 111 -9.69 -5.92 -2.54
C LEU A 111 -10.41 -7.17 -3.03
N GLY A 112 -10.82 -7.16 -4.30
CA GLY A 112 -11.41 -8.33 -4.95
C GLY A 112 -10.42 -9.50 -4.97
N GLU A 113 -9.13 -9.22 -5.18
CA GLU A 113 -8.07 -10.21 -5.28
C GLU A 113 -7.74 -10.89 -3.94
N GLU A 114 -8.16 -10.29 -2.82
CA GLU A 114 -7.90 -10.81 -1.47
C GLU A 114 -9.11 -11.55 -0.88
N ASN A 115 -10.15 -11.85 -1.69
CA ASN A 115 -11.37 -12.57 -1.27
C ASN A 115 -12.02 -12.02 0.02
N GLY A 116 -11.88 -10.71 0.27
CA GLY A 116 -12.39 -10.05 1.47
C GLY A 116 -11.51 -10.16 2.72
N GLU A 117 -10.34 -10.80 2.66
CA GLU A 117 -9.36 -10.79 3.76
C GLU A 117 -8.66 -9.43 3.89
N GLY A 118 -8.53 -8.70 2.77
CA GLY A 118 -7.95 -7.36 2.69
C GLY A 118 -8.99 -6.27 2.67
N LEU A 119 -9.59 -5.97 3.83
CA LEU A 119 -10.26 -4.68 3.98
C LEU A 119 -9.22 -3.58 3.77
N ILE A 120 -9.48 -2.65 2.87
CA ILE A 120 -8.51 -1.63 2.48
C ILE A 120 -8.77 -0.35 3.28
N ILE A 121 -10.04 0.08 3.32
CA ILE A 121 -10.44 1.42 3.73
C ILE A 121 -11.84 1.37 4.32
N SER A 122 -11.97 2.01 5.48
CA SER A 122 -13.23 2.47 6.03
C SER A 122 -13.40 3.96 5.70
N GLU A 123 -14.58 4.35 5.22
CA GLU A 123 -14.98 5.75 5.08
C GLU A 123 -16.14 6.07 6.01
N ILE A 124 -16.05 7.19 6.72
CA ILE A 124 -17.19 7.81 7.40
C ILE A 124 -17.55 9.08 6.65
N LYS A 125 -18.85 9.27 6.40
CA LYS A 125 -19.39 10.52 5.88
C LYS A 125 -19.83 11.41 7.03
N SER A 126 -19.28 12.61 7.12
CA SER A 126 -19.64 13.61 8.13
C SER A 126 -19.74 14.98 7.47
N HIS A 127 -20.86 15.68 7.63
CA HIS A 127 -21.08 17.03 7.08
C HIS A 127 -20.85 17.15 5.56
N GLY A 128 -21.06 16.06 4.80
CA GLY A 128 -20.83 16.02 3.35
C GLY A 128 -19.43 15.54 2.95
N ASP A 129 -18.47 15.55 3.87
CA ASP A 129 -17.09 15.11 3.63
C ASP A 129 -16.89 13.63 3.99
N TYR A 130 -16.08 12.95 3.18
CA TYR A 130 -15.64 11.59 3.46
C TYR A 130 -14.27 11.60 4.11
N ARG A 131 -14.15 10.92 5.26
CA ARG A 131 -12.85 10.67 5.90
C ARG A 131 -12.50 9.19 5.78
N LYS A 132 -11.38 8.91 5.12
CA LYS A 132 -10.76 7.58 5.00
C LYS A 132 -9.95 7.24 6.24
N TYR A 133 -10.04 6.01 6.70
CA TYR A 133 -9.20 5.45 7.76
C TYR A 133 -9.11 3.93 7.64
N VAL A 134 -8.17 3.33 8.38
CA VAL A 134 -8.05 1.88 8.51
C VAL A 134 -8.20 1.55 9.99
N ASP A 135 -9.21 0.75 10.31
CA ASP A 135 -9.41 0.26 11.68
C ASP A 135 -8.20 -0.55 12.15
N LYS A 136 -7.85 -0.46 13.44
CA LYS A 136 -6.72 -1.22 14.01
C LYS A 136 -6.86 -2.73 13.76
N ALA A 137 -8.06 -3.28 13.91
CA ALA A 137 -8.32 -4.69 13.66
C ALA A 137 -8.09 -5.08 12.19
N ASP A 138 -8.45 -4.19 11.26
CA ASP A 138 -8.29 -4.43 9.83
C ASP A 138 -6.83 -4.24 9.40
N LEU A 139 -6.11 -3.27 9.98
CA LEU A 139 -4.66 -3.13 9.81
C LEU A 139 -3.90 -4.42 10.18
N GLU A 140 -4.26 -5.05 11.30
CA GLU A 140 -3.63 -6.30 11.71
C GLU A 140 -3.94 -7.47 10.76
N LYS A 141 -5.15 -7.49 10.17
CA LYS A 141 -5.47 -8.46 9.10
C LYS A 141 -4.62 -8.22 7.86
N ILE A 142 -4.50 -6.96 7.41
CA ILE A 142 -3.67 -6.58 6.26
C ILE A 142 -2.22 -7.03 6.48
N LYS A 143 -1.63 -6.73 7.65
CA LYS A 143 -0.26 -7.14 7.98
C LYS A 143 -0.09 -8.65 7.92
N LYS A 144 -0.95 -9.41 8.60
CA LYS A 144 -0.92 -10.89 8.60
C LYS A 144 -1.12 -11.47 7.20
N TYR A 145 -1.98 -10.87 6.39
CA TYR A 145 -2.18 -11.27 5.00
C TYR A 145 -0.86 -11.16 4.24
N TRP A 146 -0.21 -10.00 4.30
CA TRP A 146 1.03 -9.76 3.57
C TRP A 146 2.24 -10.52 4.12
N GLU A 147 2.33 -10.72 5.43
CA GLU A 147 3.34 -11.60 6.03
C GLU A 147 3.23 -13.04 5.54
N ARG A 148 2.03 -13.54 5.24
CA ARG A 148 1.84 -14.87 4.62
C ARG A 148 2.17 -14.86 3.13
N LYS A 149 1.74 -13.82 2.41
CA LYS A 149 1.84 -13.73 0.94
C LYS A 149 3.25 -13.39 0.44
N ALA A 150 4.03 -12.64 1.22
CA ALA A 150 5.35 -12.16 0.86
C ALA A 150 6.52 -12.99 1.42
N LYS A 151 6.22 -14.11 2.10
CA LYS A 151 7.19 -15.19 2.36
C LYS A 151 7.45 -15.99 1.10
#